data_AF-A0A9P9JHK0-F1
#
_entry.id   AF-A0A9P9JHK0-F1
#
_cell.length_a   1.000
_cell.length_b   1.000
_cell.length_c   1.000
_cell.angle_alpha   90.00
_cell.angle_beta   90.00
_cell.angle_gamma   90.00
#
_symmetry.space_group_name_H-M   'P 1'
#
loop_
_entity.id
_entity.type
_entity.pdbx_description
1 polymer ?
#
loop_
_entity_poly.entity_id
_entity_poly.type
_entity_poly.pdbx_seq_one_letter_code
_entity_poly.pdbx_strand_id
1 'polypeptide(L)'
;MGGSLRLLVFAIAFSQCAEASDGYNFSSNLFEDVAPLLALFGERVTMQFMSQSMGWADNVILAMLPIGIITAVVSAIRVGGPLWLKAIIGRARENFANAEAELMSSTSNEVCELWNGNDVVRCMGSAPITEFICLLPENVHNSGNDPTIRPKIVASDLDNALAKGYLKRVEPNDQDADSEEASPIRDDESQAEKGQATTPEIIIVRNTLAHAPNISLNCHNMFDRTELRVVAAFGTILQLGVLALSAFVSFYPTKTFLEEGEPIAGYAFYCLAIGTILLVLGILLCAHVVETSSHEIRYRPGLGKKARLIWLQKSKTVSDQSFDSYALFPMDETSLVVTSQRADKESGGTRLALETVVGTVLGLSGFILQYVGLRGMHWSVLVAQLGAIIVMAGLRAWVRRGLVKPLLCERLTPGLELEWFSSQLG
;
A
#
# COMPACT_ATOMS: atom_id res chain seq x y z
N MET A 1 30.63 4.85 6.61
CA MET A 1 30.18 3.47 6.93
C MET A 1 30.59 3.03 8.36
N GLY A 2 30.48 3.87 9.39
CA GLY A 2 30.93 3.53 10.76
C GLY A 2 29.88 3.71 11.87
N GLY A 3 28.69 4.23 11.56
CA GLY A 3 27.64 4.52 12.54
C GLY A 3 26.73 3.33 12.86
N SER A 4 26.35 2.55 11.85
CA SER A 4 25.39 1.44 12.00
C SER A 4 25.96 0.24 12.76
N LEU A 5 27.27 0.02 12.71
CA LEU A 5 27.94 -1.05 13.46
C LEU A 5 28.04 -0.74 14.96
N ARG A 6 28.09 0.55 15.33
CA ARG A 6 28.17 0.98 16.74
C ARG A 6 26.85 0.82 17.48
N LEU A 7 25.71 1.00 16.80
CA LEU A 7 24.39 0.77 17.39
C LEU A 7 24.14 -0.73 17.66
N LEU A 8 24.59 -1.60 16.76
CA LEU A 8 24.45 -3.04 16.89
C LEU A 8 25.38 -3.60 17.99
N VAL A 9 26.58 -3.02 18.14
CA VAL A 9 27.50 -3.34 19.25
C VAL A 9 26.99 -2.77 20.59
N PHE A 10 26.32 -1.61 20.61
CA PHE A 10 25.69 -1.08 21.84
C PHE A 10 24.52 -1.94 22.32
N ALA A 11 23.71 -2.50 21.41
CA ALA A 11 22.63 -3.42 21.76
C ALA A 11 23.16 -4.76 22.32
N ILE A 12 24.32 -5.23 21.84
CA ILE A 12 24.98 -6.44 22.35
C ILE A 12 25.69 -6.16 23.70
N ALA A 13 26.23 -4.95 23.90
CA ALA A 13 26.95 -4.59 25.12
C ALA A 13 26.05 -4.35 26.34
N PHE A 14 24.79 -3.94 26.15
CA PHE A 14 23.82 -3.87 27.26
C PHE A 14 23.32 -5.25 27.73
N SER A 15 23.68 -6.33 27.03
CA SER A 15 23.23 -7.69 27.32
C SER A 15 24.09 -8.44 28.35
N GLN A 16 25.11 -7.82 28.96
CA GLN A 16 26.08 -8.50 29.83
C GLN A 16 25.93 -8.27 31.35
N CYS A 17 24.85 -7.64 31.84
CA CYS A 17 24.70 -7.36 33.29
C CYS A 17 23.32 -7.68 33.90
N ALA A 18 22.58 -8.66 33.39
CA ALA A 18 21.39 -9.16 34.08
C ALA A 18 21.64 -10.58 34.60
N GLU A 19 21.62 -10.75 35.92
CA GLU A 19 21.68 -12.06 36.59
C GLU A 19 20.52 -12.95 36.12
N ALA A 20 20.76 -14.26 36.04
CA ALA A 20 19.85 -15.23 35.40
C ALA A 20 18.45 -15.34 36.04
N SER A 21 18.25 -14.95 37.31
CA SER A 21 16.93 -14.85 37.95
C SER A 21 16.11 -13.63 37.49
N ASP A 22 16.81 -12.62 36.95
CA ASP A 22 16.23 -11.37 36.48
C ASP A 22 15.69 -11.50 35.04
N GLY A 23 16.20 -12.44 34.24
CA GLY A 23 15.84 -12.63 32.83
C GLY A 23 14.40 -13.10 32.58
N TYR A 24 13.93 -14.10 33.35
CA TYR A 24 12.54 -14.58 33.24
C TYR A 24 11.54 -13.48 33.62
N ASN A 25 11.78 -12.84 34.77
CA ASN A 25 10.98 -11.71 35.26
C ASN A 25 11.03 -10.52 34.28
N PHE A 26 12.19 -10.25 33.68
CA PHE A 26 12.34 -9.25 32.63
C PHE A 26 11.49 -9.59 31.40
N SER A 27 11.49 -10.84 30.94
CA SER A 27 10.71 -11.24 29.76
C SER A 27 9.20 -11.13 29.97
N SER A 28 8.71 -11.55 31.14
CA SER A 28 7.30 -11.45 31.50
C SER A 28 6.87 -9.99 31.62
N ASN A 29 7.68 -9.17 32.32
CA ASN A 29 7.37 -7.75 32.51
C ASN A 29 7.48 -6.97 31.20
N LEU A 30 8.52 -7.20 30.39
CA LEU A 30 8.71 -6.52 29.12
C LEU A 30 7.54 -6.76 28.16
N PHE A 31 7.05 -8.00 28.06
CA PHE A 31 5.92 -8.29 27.18
C PHE A 31 4.63 -7.66 27.69
N GLU A 32 4.36 -7.75 29.00
CA GLU A 32 3.19 -7.13 29.62
C GLU A 32 3.19 -5.60 29.46
N ASP A 33 4.36 -4.97 29.58
CA ASP A 33 4.51 -3.51 29.49
C ASP A 33 4.48 -2.99 28.05
N VAL A 34 5.00 -3.76 27.08
CA VAL A 34 5.12 -3.33 25.67
C VAL A 34 3.90 -3.71 24.83
N ALA A 35 3.15 -4.76 25.19
CA ALA A 35 1.99 -5.21 24.44
C ALA A 35 0.91 -4.13 24.23
N PRO A 36 0.52 -3.31 25.25
CA PRO A 36 -0.42 -2.22 25.06
C PRO A 36 0.08 -1.17 24.05
N LEU A 37 1.38 -0.88 24.06
CA LEU A 37 2.00 0.11 23.18
C LEU A 37 2.06 -0.40 21.74
N LEU A 38 2.47 -1.66 21.53
CA LEU A 38 2.44 -2.31 20.22
C LEU A 38 1.01 -2.40 19.65
N ALA A 39 0.01 -2.62 20.50
CA ALA A 39 -1.39 -2.61 20.09
C ALA A 39 -1.83 -1.22 19.61
N LEU A 40 -1.51 -0.17 20.38
CA LEU A 40 -1.90 1.21 20.07
C LEU A 40 -1.27 1.73 18.77
N PHE A 41 0.03 1.50 18.59
CA PHE A 41 0.73 1.92 17.38
C PHE A 41 0.42 1.02 16.18
N GLY A 42 0.14 -0.26 16.44
CA GLY A 42 -0.18 -1.24 15.41
C GLY A 42 -1.44 -0.90 14.63
N GLU A 43 -2.48 -0.38 15.28
CA GLU A 43 -3.77 -0.15 14.63
C GLU A 43 -3.66 0.82 13.44
N ARG A 44 -3.14 2.03 13.68
CA ARG A 44 -3.07 3.07 12.64
C ARG A 44 -2.10 2.71 11.54
N VAL A 45 -0.93 2.15 11.89
CA VAL A 45 0.08 1.73 10.91
C VAL A 45 -0.46 0.64 10.00
N THR A 46 -1.16 -0.35 10.56
CA THR A 46 -1.71 -1.47 9.80
C THR A 46 -2.87 -1.03 8.92
N MET A 47 -3.80 -0.21 9.42
CA MET A 47 -4.88 0.37 8.59
C MET A 47 -4.33 1.19 7.42
N GLN A 48 -3.39 2.10 7.70
CA GLN A 48 -2.75 2.92 6.67
C GLN A 48 -2.02 2.05 5.64
N PHE A 49 -1.30 1.03 6.07
CA PHE A 49 -0.61 0.11 5.16
C PHE A 49 -1.59 -0.64 4.26
N MET A 50 -2.70 -1.17 4.81
CA MET A 50 -3.73 -1.88 4.06
C MET A 50 -4.47 -0.98 3.07
N SER A 51 -4.77 0.27 3.47
CA SER A 51 -5.43 1.26 2.59
C SER A 51 -4.62 1.62 1.34
N GLN A 52 -3.37 1.19 1.26
CA GLN A 52 -2.48 1.40 0.10
C GLN A 52 -1.87 0.10 -0.41
N SER A 53 -2.37 -1.05 0.02
CA SER A 53 -1.89 -2.35 -0.45
C SER A 53 -2.38 -2.60 -1.87
N MET A 54 -1.47 -2.93 -2.78
CA MET A 54 -1.74 -3.00 -4.22
C MET A 54 -1.07 -4.20 -4.91
N GLY A 55 -0.63 -5.18 -4.12
CA GLY A 55 0.06 -6.34 -4.65
C GLY A 55 0.37 -7.39 -3.60
N TRP A 56 0.64 -8.60 -4.09
CA TRP A 56 1.09 -9.72 -3.28
C TRP A 56 2.33 -9.40 -2.42
N ALA A 57 3.26 -8.57 -2.90
CA ALA A 57 4.45 -8.18 -2.14
C ALA A 57 4.09 -7.33 -0.92
N ASP A 58 3.06 -6.49 -1.02
CA ASP A 58 2.53 -5.75 0.12
C ASP A 58 1.91 -6.70 1.15
N ASN A 59 1.18 -7.74 0.70
CA ASN A 59 0.63 -8.75 1.60
C ASN A 59 1.74 -9.49 2.37
N VAL A 60 2.85 -9.83 1.70
CA VAL A 60 4.00 -10.45 2.36
C VAL A 60 4.63 -9.50 3.39
N ILE A 61 4.81 -8.22 3.04
CA ILE A 61 5.35 -7.20 3.96
C ILE A 61 4.43 -7.02 5.17
N LEU A 62 3.11 -7.08 4.99
CA LEU A 62 2.16 -7.01 6.10
C LEU A 62 2.22 -8.27 6.98
N ALA A 63 2.40 -9.44 6.37
CA ALA A 63 2.39 -10.74 7.06
C ALA A 63 3.68 -11.04 7.84
N MET A 64 4.84 -10.59 7.39
CA MET A 64 6.13 -10.86 8.07
C MET A 64 6.31 -9.97 9.30
N LEU A 65 6.54 -10.54 10.49
CA LEU A 65 6.62 -9.80 11.75
C LEU A 65 5.43 -8.83 11.92
N PRO A 66 4.19 -9.36 11.98
CA PRO A 66 3.00 -8.54 11.91
C PRO A 66 2.86 -7.69 13.17
N ILE A 67 2.38 -6.46 12.97
CA ILE A 67 1.96 -5.55 14.03
C ILE A 67 0.47 -5.27 13.77
N GLY A 68 -0.32 -5.05 14.81
CA GLY A 68 -1.76 -4.85 14.65
C GLY A 68 -2.47 -6.10 14.10
N ILE A 69 -2.09 -7.29 14.59
CA ILE A 69 -2.69 -8.59 14.20
C ILE A 69 -4.22 -8.53 14.27
N ILE A 70 -4.76 -8.03 15.39
CA ILE A 70 -6.20 -7.87 15.59
C ILE A 70 -6.78 -6.89 14.55
N THR A 71 -6.08 -5.80 14.25
CA THR A 71 -6.51 -4.82 13.24
C THR A 71 -6.58 -5.44 11.86
N ALA A 72 -5.58 -6.23 11.44
CA ALA A 72 -5.59 -6.91 10.15
C ALA A 72 -6.74 -7.93 10.06
N VAL A 73 -6.96 -8.71 11.11
CA VAL A 73 -8.09 -9.66 11.20
C VAL A 73 -9.43 -8.94 11.13
N VAL A 74 -9.64 -7.91 11.97
CA VAL A 74 -10.87 -7.11 11.97
C VAL A 74 -11.09 -6.44 10.62
N SER A 75 -10.04 -5.96 9.97
CA SER A 75 -10.13 -5.30 8.65
C SER A 75 -10.59 -6.28 7.57
N ALA A 76 -10.00 -7.48 7.52
CA ALA A 76 -10.45 -8.53 6.62
C ALA A 76 -11.92 -8.93 6.89
N ILE A 77 -12.33 -9.03 8.16
CA ILE A 77 -13.72 -9.30 8.54
C ILE A 77 -14.66 -8.19 8.05
N ARG A 78 -14.29 -6.91 8.26
CA ARG A 78 -15.11 -5.75 7.84
C ARG A 78 -15.30 -5.72 6.33
N VAL A 79 -14.27 -6.05 5.56
CA VAL A 79 -14.29 -6.05 4.09
C VAL A 79 -14.95 -7.33 3.56
N GLY A 80 -14.32 -8.49 3.73
CA GLY A 80 -14.71 -9.76 3.08
C GLY A 80 -15.48 -10.75 3.96
N GLY A 81 -15.63 -10.49 5.27
CA GLY A 81 -16.19 -11.45 6.21
C GLY A 81 -17.70 -11.72 6.06
N PRO A 82 -18.18 -12.92 6.46
CA PRO A 82 -19.60 -13.21 6.54
C PRO A 82 -20.30 -12.42 7.66
N LEU A 83 -21.62 -12.22 7.54
CA LEU A 83 -22.41 -11.39 8.47
C LEU A 83 -22.27 -11.81 9.95
N TRP A 84 -22.20 -13.11 10.25
CA TRP A 84 -22.04 -13.60 11.62
C TRP A 84 -20.68 -13.21 12.21
N LEU A 85 -19.62 -13.20 11.41
CA LEU A 85 -18.28 -12.81 11.87
C LEU A 85 -18.19 -11.29 12.06
N LYS A 86 -18.86 -10.51 11.19
CA LYS A 86 -19.07 -9.08 11.40
C LYS A 86 -19.86 -8.77 12.68
N ALA A 87 -20.83 -9.61 13.03
CA ALA A 87 -21.59 -9.46 14.27
C ALA A 87 -20.73 -9.65 15.53
N ILE A 88 -19.80 -10.61 15.52
CA ILE A 88 -18.88 -10.86 16.63
C ILE A 88 -18.03 -9.63 16.95
N ILE A 89 -17.56 -8.92 15.93
CA ILE A 89 -16.75 -7.69 16.10
C ILE A 89 -17.61 -6.42 16.26
N GLY A 90 -18.93 -6.54 16.42
CA GLY A 90 -19.85 -5.41 16.59
C GLY A 90 -20.10 -4.57 15.33
N ARG A 91 -19.77 -5.09 14.14
CA ARG A 91 -19.85 -4.39 12.84
C ARG A 91 -20.90 -5.00 11.89
N ALA A 92 -21.88 -5.74 12.39
CA ALA A 92 -22.91 -6.40 11.56
C ALA A 92 -23.72 -5.43 10.68
N ARG A 93 -23.90 -4.19 11.12
CA ARG A 93 -24.65 -3.13 10.41
C ARG A 93 -23.75 -1.99 9.91
N GLU A 94 -22.44 -2.23 9.84
CA GLU A 94 -21.52 -1.26 9.27
C GLU A 94 -21.76 -1.08 7.77
N ASN A 95 -21.84 0.16 7.30
CA ASN A 95 -21.90 0.46 5.88
C ASN A 95 -20.58 0.08 5.20
N PHE A 96 -20.63 -0.56 4.03
CA PHE A 96 -19.42 -1.00 3.34
C PHE A 96 -18.51 0.17 2.95
N ALA A 97 -19.10 1.32 2.62
CA ALA A 97 -18.36 2.55 2.35
C ALA A 97 -17.47 3.01 3.52
N ASN A 98 -17.85 2.73 4.78
CA ASN A 98 -16.97 3.00 5.93
C ASN A 98 -15.71 2.12 5.91
N ALA A 99 -15.88 0.82 5.63
CA ALA A 99 -14.75 -0.10 5.56
C ALA A 99 -13.85 0.24 4.36
N GLU A 100 -14.44 0.60 3.21
CA GLU A 100 -13.71 1.03 2.02
C GLU A 100 -12.92 2.33 2.25
N ALA A 101 -13.52 3.33 2.90
CA ALA A 101 -12.87 4.61 3.18
C ALA A 101 -11.63 4.46 4.07
N GLU A 102 -11.64 3.52 5.02
CA GLU A 102 -10.56 3.32 5.98
C GLU A 102 -9.51 2.29 5.57
N LEU A 103 -9.90 1.21 4.87
CA LEU A 103 -9.09 -0.01 4.76
C LEU A 103 -8.66 -0.37 3.35
N MET A 104 -9.32 0.16 2.33
CA MET A 104 -9.12 -0.25 0.94
C MET A 104 -8.40 0.84 0.15
N SER A 105 -7.69 0.45 -0.90
CA SER A 105 -7.06 1.38 -1.84
C SER A 105 -8.08 1.97 -2.83
N SER A 106 -9.22 1.31 -3.01
CA SER A 106 -10.23 1.68 -3.98
C SER A 106 -10.99 2.96 -3.66
N THR A 107 -11.52 3.60 -4.69
CA THR A 107 -12.60 4.59 -4.58
C THR A 107 -13.84 4.06 -5.30
N SER A 108 -15.00 4.60 -4.94
CA SER A 108 -16.28 4.18 -5.52
C SER A 108 -17.26 5.35 -5.63
N ASN A 109 -18.49 5.06 -6.03
CA ASN A 109 -19.59 6.03 -5.97
C ASN A 109 -20.00 6.40 -4.53
N GLU A 110 -19.53 5.66 -3.53
CA GLU A 110 -19.84 5.89 -2.11
C GLU A 110 -18.61 6.33 -1.31
N VAL A 111 -17.42 6.34 -1.90
CA VAL A 111 -16.17 6.77 -1.26
C VAL A 111 -15.33 7.57 -2.25
N CYS A 112 -15.00 8.80 -1.89
CA CYS A 112 -14.14 9.68 -2.69
C CYS A 112 -13.01 10.28 -1.85
N GLU A 113 -11.97 10.74 -2.53
CA GLU A 113 -10.84 11.44 -1.92
C GLU A 113 -10.96 12.93 -2.22
N LEU A 114 -10.86 13.78 -1.19
CA LEU A 114 -11.08 15.22 -1.30
C LEU A 114 -9.99 16.00 -0.58
N TRP A 115 -9.61 17.15 -1.13
CA TRP A 115 -8.72 18.10 -0.49
C TRP A 115 -9.51 19.01 0.45
N ASN A 116 -9.17 18.98 1.74
CA ASN A 116 -9.83 19.80 2.77
C ASN A 116 -9.19 21.19 2.98
N GLY A 117 -8.17 21.55 2.18
CA GLY A 117 -7.37 22.76 2.36
C GLY A 117 -5.94 22.47 2.84
N ASN A 118 -5.75 21.36 3.56
CA ASN A 118 -4.46 20.96 4.11
C ASN A 118 -3.98 19.60 3.59
N ASP A 119 -4.88 18.61 3.53
CA ASP A 119 -4.57 17.22 3.19
C ASP A 119 -5.68 16.59 2.35
N VAL A 120 -5.33 15.50 1.65
CA VAL A 120 -6.31 14.63 0.99
C VAL A 120 -6.95 13.73 2.05
N VAL A 121 -8.27 13.81 2.19
CA VAL A 121 -9.06 13.00 3.09
C VAL A 121 -9.97 12.07 2.30
N ARG A 122 -10.12 10.83 2.78
CA ARG A 122 -11.09 9.87 2.25
C ARG A 122 -12.41 10.06 2.98
N CYS A 123 -13.48 10.28 2.24
CA CYS A 123 -14.80 10.57 2.79
C CYS A 123 -15.87 9.68 2.18
N MET A 124 -16.86 9.31 3.01
CA MET A 124 -18.08 8.68 2.51
C MET A 124 -18.94 9.69 1.74
N GLY A 125 -19.37 9.27 0.57
CA GLY A 125 -20.16 10.04 -0.38
C GLY A 125 -19.44 10.19 -1.72
N SER A 126 -20.11 10.88 -2.64
CA SER A 126 -19.55 11.23 -3.94
C SER A 126 -19.40 12.73 -4.06
N ALA A 127 -18.26 13.16 -4.58
CA ALA A 127 -18.00 14.54 -4.95
C ALA A 127 -17.69 14.67 -6.45
N PRO A 128 -18.11 15.78 -7.07
CA PRO A 128 -17.80 16.06 -8.47
C PRO A 128 -16.33 16.49 -8.60
N ILE A 129 -15.45 15.50 -8.69
CA ILE A 129 -14.03 15.70 -9.01
C ILE A 129 -13.82 15.22 -10.44
N THR A 130 -13.19 16.04 -11.27
CA THR A 130 -12.83 15.64 -12.63
C THR A 130 -11.34 15.41 -12.72
N GLU A 131 -10.95 14.23 -13.19
CA GLU A 131 -9.55 13.87 -13.45
C GLU A 131 -9.22 14.05 -14.93
N PHE A 132 -8.16 14.80 -15.19
CA PHE A 132 -7.56 14.98 -16.50
C PHE A 132 -6.15 14.40 -16.52
N ILE A 133 -5.88 13.54 -17.49
CA ILE A 133 -4.55 13.02 -17.80
C ILE A 133 -4.03 13.79 -19.00
N CYS A 134 -3.12 14.72 -18.75
CA CYS A 134 -2.47 15.53 -19.78
C CYS A 134 -1.21 14.80 -20.26
N LEU A 135 -1.21 14.37 -21.51
CA LEU A 135 -0.04 13.77 -22.17
C LEU A 135 0.72 14.88 -22.91
N LEU A 136 1.90 15.20 -22.39
CA LEU A 136 2.80 16.19 -22.95
C LEU A 136 3.92 15.50 -23.74
N PRO A 137 4.40 16.06 -24.85
CA PRO A 137 5.56 15.52 -25.56
C PRO A 137 6.83 15.64 -24.70
N GLU A 138 7.70 14.63 -24.74
CA GLU A 138 8.89 14.55 -23.88
C GLU A 138 9.94 15.64 -24.18
N ASN A 139 9.96 16.16 -25.41
CA ASN A 139 11.00 17.06 -25.92
C ASN A 139 10.66 18.57 -25.89
N VAL A 140 9.70 19.00 -25.06
CA VAL A 140 9.31 20.43 -24.99
C VAL A 140 10.47 21.35 -24.58
N HIS A 141 11.51 20.83 -23.91
CA HIS A 141 12.67 21.62 -23.51
C HIS A 141 13.70 21.92 -24.61
N ASN A 142 13.66 21.23 -25.77
CA ASN A 142 14.70 21.38 -26.81
C ASN A 142 14.24 22.06 -28.10
N SER A 143 12.94 22.32 -28.28
CA SER A 143 12.50 23.22 -29.35
C SER A 143 12.54 24.63 -28.78
N GLY A 144 13.52 25.42 -29.22
CA GLY A 144 13.70 26.80 -28.78
C GLY A 144 12.40 27.59 -28.80
N ASN A 145 12.32 28.58 -27.90
CA ASN A 145 11.28 29.58 -27.75
C ASN A 145 10.87 30.25 -29.09
N ASP A 146 10.17 29.54 -29.96
CA ASP A 146 9.44 30.13 -31.07
C ASP A 146 7.99 30.35 -30.60
N PRO A 147 7.60 31.57 -30.24
CA PRO A 147 6.27 31.90 -29.72
C PRO A 147 5.13 31.71 -30.74
N THR A 148 5.43 31.25 -31.96
CA THR A 148 4.45 31.08 -33.03
C THR A 148 3.86 29.68 -33.16
N ILE A 149 4.50 28.65 -32.60
CA ILE A 149 4.01 27.27 -32.70
C ILE A 149 3.11 26.95 -31.50
N ARG A 150 1.80 27.17 -31.67
CA ARG A 150 0.82 26.72 -30.67
C ARG A 150 0.68 25.19 -30.74
N PRO A 151 0.85 24.46 -29.63
CA PRO A 151 0.62 23.03 -29.63
C PRO A 151 -0.84 22.74 -29.98
N LYS A 152 -1.07 21.68 -30.77
CA LYS A 152 -2.42 21.22 -31.07
C LYS A 152 -2.98 20.52 -29.83
N ILE A 153 -4.07 21.01 -29.29
CA ILE A 153 -4.74 20.42 -28.13
C ILE A 153 -5.82 19.47 -28.61
N VAL A 154 -5.74 18.21 -28.19
CA VAL A 154 -6.75 17.18 -28.51
C VAL A 154 -7.37 16.67 -27.22
N ALA A 155 -8.67 16.93 -27.06
CA ALA A 155 -9.45 16.32 -25.99
C ALA A 155 -9.91 14.90 -26.41
N SER A 156 -9.79 13.94 -25.50
CA SER A 156 -10.23 12.56 -25.70
C SER A 156 -10.80 12.01 -24.40
N ASP A 157 -11.71 11.05 -24.50
CA ASP A 157 -12.09 10.22 -23.36
C ASP A 157 -11.08 9.08 -23.19
N LEU A 158 -11.07 8.46 -22.00
CA LEU A 158 -10.13 7.39 -21.66
C LEU A 158 -10.22 6.19 -22.61
N ASP A 159 -11.41 5.73 -22.96
CA ASP A 159 -11.59 4.60 -23.89
C ASP A 159 -11.05 4.91 -25.28
N ASN A 160 -11.31 6.12 -25.76
CA ASN A 160 -10.79 6.60 -27.05
C ASN A 160 -9.26 6.78 -27.01
N ALA A 161 -8.70 7.19 -25.88
CA ALA A 161 -7.26 7.33 -25.71
C ALA A 161 -6.55 5.97 -25.68
N LEU A 162 -7.19 4.94 -25.09
CA LEU A 162 -6.72 3.56 -25.12
C LEU A 162 -6.79 2.99 -26.54
N ALA A 163 -7.92 3.18 -27.24
CA ALA A 163 -8.10 2.70 -28.61
C ALA A 163 -7.10 3.32 -29.60
N LYS A 164 -6.72 4.59 -29.38
CA LYS A 164 -5.71 5.30 -30.18
C LYS A 164 -4.27 5.01 -29.75
N GLY A 165 -4.06 4.23 -28.69
CA GLY A 165 -2.73 3.89 -28.17
C GLY A 165 -1.99 5.04 -27.47
N TYR A 166 -2.70 6.10 -27.09
CA TYR A 166 -2.12 7.22 -26.33
C TYR A 166 -1.80 6.82 -24.88
N LEU A 167 -2.62 5.92 -24.33
CA LEU A 167 -2.39 5.24 -23.07
C LEU A 167 -2.37 3.74 -23.33
N LYS A 168 -1.50 3.01 -22.62
CA LYS A 168 -1.47 1.55 -22.63
C LYS A 168 -1.87 1.06 -21.25
N ARG A 169 -2.80 0.11 -21.20
CA ARG A 169 -3.10 -0.62 -19.96
C ARG A 169 -1.90 -1.54 -19.68
N VAL A 170 -1.41 -1.50 -18.44
CA VAL A 170 -0.34 -2.38 -17.97
C VAL A 170 -0.98 -3.44 -17.08
N GLU A 171 -0.88 -4.70 -17.46
CA GLU A 171 -1.32 -5.78 -16.60
C GLU A 171 -0.31 -6.04 -15.47
N PRO A 172 -0.73 -6.60 -14.32
CA PRO A 172 0.12 -6.78 -13.15
C PRO A 172 1.40 -7.61 -13.39
N ASN A 173 1.46 -8.39 -14.47
CA ASN A 173 2.52 -9.35 -14.79
C ASN A 173 3.51 -8.88 -15.88
N ASP A 174 3.25 -7.76 -16.55
CA ASP A 174 4.01 -7.35 -17.76
C ASP A 174 5.31 -6.59 -17.46
N GLN A 175 5.79 -6.57 -16.21
CA GLN A 175 7.01 -5.84 -15.84
C GLN A 175 8.31 -6.63 -16.07
N ASP A 176 8.24 -7.88 -16.52
CA ASP A 176 9.44 -8.67 -16.87
C ASP A 176 9.79 -8.62 -18.37
N ALA A 177 9.11 -7.78 -19.17
CA ALA A 177 9.38 -7.61 -20.61
C ALA A 177 10.08 -6.28 -20.93
N ASP A 178 11.19 -5.99 -20.25
CA ASP A 178 12.23 -5.13 -20.82
C ASP A 178 13.02 -5.95 -21.85
N SER A 179 12.42 -6.20 -23.02
CA SER A 179 13.08 -6.55 -24.30
C SER A 179 12.00 -6.75 -25.36
N GLU A 180 12.04 -5.93 -26.40
CA GLU A 180 11.54 -6.15 -27.77
C GLU A 180 10.32 -7.08 -27.96
N GLU A 181 9.17 -6.49 -28.31
CA GLU A 181 8.45 -6.90 -29.51
C GLU A 181 7.51 -5.76 -29.96
N ALA A 182 8.01 -4.96 -30.90
CA ALA A 182 7.17 -4.17 -31.77
C ALA A 182 6.33 -5.15 -32.61
N SER A 183 5.03 -5.26 -32.33
CA SER A 183 4.11 -5.86 -33.28
C SER A 183 3.97 -4.91 -34.48
N PRO A 184 4.09 -5.39 -35.73
CA PRO A 184 4.08 -4.52 -36.90
C PRO A 184 2.71 -3.87 -37.02
N ILE A 185 2.70 -2.56 -37.16
CA ILE A 185 1.57 -1.81 -37.68
C ILE A 185 1.22 -2.46 -39.03
N ARG A 186 -0.04 -2.86 -39.21
CA ARG A 186 -0.55 -3.26 -40.52
C ARG A 186 -0.45 -2.04 -41.44
N ASP A 187 0.53 -2.09 -42.33
CA ASP A 187 0.65 -1.20 -43.47
C ASP A 187 -0.56 -1.44 -44.39
N ASP A 188 -1.61 -0.64 -44.22
CA ASP A 188 -2.47 -0.31 -45.37
C ASP A 188 -1.84 0.94 -46.01
N GLU A 189 -1.26 0.71 -47.18
CA GLU A 189 -0.62 1.72 -48.02
C GLU A 189 -1.54 2.91 -48.26
N SER A 190 -1.13 4.07 -47.79
CA SER A 190 -1.56 5.37 -48.31
C SER A 190 -0.36 6.30 -48.31
N GLN A 191 0.40 6.17 -49.39
CA GLN A 191 1.41 7.05 -49.98
C GLN A 191 1.95 8.21 -49.12
N ALA A 192 3.28 8.16 -48.96
CA ALA A 192 4.13 9.20 -48.44
C ALA A 192 3.91 10.58 -49.10
N GLU A 193 3.65 11.59 -48.28
CA GLU A 193 4.14 12.95 -48.52
C GLU A 193 5.16 13.33 -47.44
N LYS A 194 6.32 13.77 -47.94
CA LYS A 194 7.49 14.21 -47.20
C LYS A 194 7.22 15.54 -46.49
N GLY A 195 7.77 15.66 -45.28
CA GLY A 195 8.18 16.94 -44.70
C GLY A 195 7.05 17.74 -44.05
N GLN A 196 6.70 17.40 -42.82
CA GLN A 196 5.99 18.32 -41.94
C GLN A 196 6.54 18.17 -40.53
N ALA A 197 7.12 19.25 -40.00
CA ALA A 197 7.46 19.35 -38.60
C ALA A 197 6.19 19.06 -37.80
N THR A 198 6.15 17.93 -37.10
CA THR A 198 5.01 17.53 -36.28
C THR A 198 4.86 18.56 -35.17
N THR A 199 3.84 19.40 -35.29
CA THR A 199 3.48 20.35 -34.23
C THR A 199 3.33 19.57 -32.91
N PRO A 200 3.90 20.04 -31.80
CA PRO A 200 3.76 19.36 -30.52
C PRO A 200 2.27 19.19 -30.19
N GLU A 201 1.81 17.94 -30.04
CA GLU A 201 0.42 17.63 -29.75
C GLU A 201 0.27 17.36 -28.25
N ILE A 202 -0.56 18.15 -27.58
CA ILE A 202 -0.94 17.95 -26.18
C ILE A 202 -2.28 17.23 -26.17
N ILE A 203 -2.33 16.07 -25.53
CA ILE A 203 -3.56 15.26 -25.46
C ILE A 203 -4.09 15.34 -24.04
N ILE A 204 -5.34 15.76 -23.92
CA ILE A 204 -6.04 15.84 -22.65
C ILE A 204 -7.05 14.71 -22.61
N VAL A 205 -6.79 13.73 -21.75
CA VAL A 205 -7.66 12.59 -21.56
C VAL A 205 -8.51 12.79 -20.33
N ARG A 206 -9.84 12.80 -20.47
CA ARG A 206 -10.74 12.79 -19.32
C ARG A 206 -10.96 11.35 -18.86
N ASN A 207 -10.69 11.06 -17.59
CA ASN A 207 -11.03 9.76 -17.03
C ASN A 207 -12.54 9.70 -16.73
N THR A 208 -13.27 8.96 -17.57
CA THR A 208 -14.71 8.73 -17.45
C THR A 208 -15.05 7.38 -16.83
N LEU A 209 -14.07 6.48 -16.65
CA LEU A 209 -14.28 5.12 -16.16
C LEU A 209 -14.38 5.06 -14.62
N ALA A 210 -13.81 6.02 -13.91
CA ALA A 210 -13.85 6.07 -12.45
C ALA A 210 -14.93 7.03 -11.95
N HIS A 211 -15.80 6.55 -11.05
CA HIS A 211 -16.80 7.38 -10.37
C HIS A 211 -16.18 8.44 -9.46
N ALA A 212 -15.00 8.15 -8.90
CA ALA A 212 -14.19 9.06 -8.12
C ALA A 212 -12.69 8.75 -8.35
N PRO A 213 -11.84 9.75 -8.61
CA PRO A 213 -10.42 9.52 -8.87
C PRO A 213 -9.64 9.17 -7.59
N ASN A 214 -8.54 8.44 -7.77
CA ASN A 214 -7.63 8.08 -6.68
C ASN A 214 -6.51 9.14 -6.60
N ILE A 215 -6.70 10.17 -5.80
CA ILE A 215 -5.74 11.26 -5.67
C ILE A 215 -4.50 10.75 -4.92
N SER A 216 -4.67 10.16 -3.74
CA SER A 216 -3.62 9.69 -2.83
C SER A 216 -2.65 8.71 -3.49
N LEU A 217 -3.17 7.80 -4.31
CA LEU A 217 -2.39 6.77 -5.02
C LEU A 217 -1.54 7.34 -6.16
N ASN A 218 -1.91 8.52 -6.67
CA ASN A 218 -1.26 9.17 -7.80
C ASN A 218 -0.51 10.47 -7.40
N CYS A 219 -0.51 10.84 -6.12
CA CYS A 219 0.23 12.00 -5.61
C CYS A 219 1.75 11.82 -5.71
N HIS A 220 2.22 10.59 -5.69
CA HIS A 220 3.63 10.26 -5.76
C HIS A 220 3.86 9.12 -6.74
N ASN A 221 5.02 9.12 -7.41
CA ASN A 221 5.45 7.93 -8.13
C ASN A 221 5.57 6.78 -7.13
N MET A 222 4.78 5.74 -7.34
CA MET A 222 4.78 4.56 -6.51
C MET A 222 6.16 3.91 -6.60
N PHE A 223 6.66 3.40 -5.46
CA PHE A 223 7.92 2.67 -5.44
C PHE A 223 7.95 1.60 -6.53
N ASP A 224 9.11 1.42 -7.15
CA ASP A 224 9.30 0.35 -8.10
C ASP A 224 8.98 -0.99 -7.41
N ARG A 225 8.28 -1.89 -8.13
CA ARG A 225 7.87 -3.20 -7.57
C ARG A 225 9.11 -3.97 -7.09
N THR A 226 10.27 -3.72 -7.68
CA THR A 226 11.56 -4.28 -7.26
C THR A 226 11.92 -3.88 -5.83
N GLU A 227 11.80 -2.61 -5.45
CA GLU A 227 12.10 -2.16 -4.09
C GLU A 227 11.16 -2.83 -3.08
N LEU A 228 9.87 -2.93 -3.43
CA LEU A 228 8.89 -3.61 -2.60
C LEU A 228 9.20 -5.10 -2.43
N ARG A 229 9.59 -5.80 -3.52
CA ARG A 229 10.03 -7.21 -3.48
C ARG A 229 11.27 -7.38 -2.61
N VAL A 230 12.23 -6.45 -2.67
CA VAL A 230 13.44 -6.48 -1.82
C VAL A 230 13.08 -6.32 -0.35
N VAL A 231 12.17 -5.41 0.00
CA VAL A 231 11.70 -5.25 1.39
C VAL A 231 10.95 -6.49 1.88
N ALA A 232 10.11 -7.10 1.03
CA ALA A 232 9.42 -8.35 1.34
C ALA A 232 10.40 -9.51 1.60
N ALA A 233 11.44 -9.64 0.76
CA ALA A 233 12.49 -10.62 0.93
C ALA A 233 13.26 -10.39 2.23
N PHE A 234 13.63 -9.14 2.52
CA PHE A 234 14.31 -8.78 3.77
C PHE A 234 13.46 -9.11 5.00
N GLY A 235 12.17 -8.77 5.00
CA GLY A 235 11.24 -9.11 6.07
C GLY A 235 11.12 -10.63 6.28
N THR A 236 11.11 -11.40 5.19
CA THR A 236 11.09 -12.87 5.24
C THR A 236 12.38 -13.43 5.85
N ILE A 237 13.54 -12.91 5.44
CA ILE A 237 14.85 -13.29 6.00
C ILE A 237 14.90 -12.96 7.50
N LEU A 238 14.39 -11.79 7.89
CA LEU A 238 14.35 -11.36 9.28
C LEU A 238 13.47 -12.30 10.12
N GLN A 239 12.29 -12.68 9.62
CA GLN A 239 11.39 -13.63 10.30
C GLN A 239 12.02 -15.02 10.45
N LEU A 240 12.66 -15.52 9.39
CA LEU A 240 13.39 -16.78 9.41
C LEU A 240 14.62 -16.72 10.33
N GLY A 241 15.29 -15.57 10.41
CA GLY A 241 16.41 -15.33 11.31
C GLY A 241 16.02 -15.45 12.79
N VAL A 242 14.86 -14.90 13.18
CA VAL A 242 14.35 -15.07 14.55
C VAL A 242 14.01 -16.55 14.83
N LEU A 243 13.41 -17.25 13.86
CA LEU A 243 13.14 -18.68 14.00
C LEU A 243 14.43 -19.50 14.10
N ALA A 244 15.46 -19.19 13.31
CA ALA A 244 16.76 -19.84 13.37
C ALA A 244 17.47 -19.59 14.71
N LEU A 245 17.41 -18.36 15.22
CA LEU A 245 17.91 -18.03 16.56
C LEU A 245 17.17 -18.83 17.64
N SER A 246 15.85 -18.91 17.54
CA SER A 246 15.04 -19.69 18.49
C SER A 246 15.37 -21.20 18.43
N ALA A 247 15.58 -21.76 17.23
CA ALA A 247 16.03 -23.13 17.07
C ALA A 247 17.42 -23.34 17.68
N PHE A 248 18.36 -22.42 17.45
CA PHE A 248 19.71 -22.51 18.00
C PHE A 248 19.70 -22.53 19.53
N VAL A 249 18.94 -21.62 20.15
CA VAL A 249 18.76 -21.55 21.61
C VAL A 249 18.14 -22.85 22.15
N SER A 250 17.19 -23.45 21.42
CA SER A 250 16.49 -24.66 21.88
C SER A 250 17.28 -25.96 21.71
N PHE A 251 18.05 -26.11 20.62
CA PHE A 251 18.73 -27.37 20.27
C PHE A 251 20.22 -27.40 20.64
N TYR A 252 20.85 -26.24 20.83
CA TYR A 252 22.25 -26.14 21.25
C TYR A 252 22.37 -25.37 22.57
N PRO A 253 21.87 -25.92 23.69
CA PRO A 253 21.94 -25.29 25.00
C PRO A 253 23.42 -25.20 25.44
N THR A 254 24.04 -24.06 25.17
CA THR A 254 25.34 -23.71 25.75
C THR A 254 25.10 -23.31 27.21
N LYS A 255 26.07 -23.53 28.12
CA LYS A 255 25.91 -23.26 29.56
C LYS A 255 25.45 -21.83 29.92
N THR A 256 25.57 -20.89 28.99
CA THR A 256 25.10 -19.49 29.09
C THR A 256 23.59 -19.31 28.91
N PHE A 257 22.88 -20.29 28.35
CA PHE A 257 21.44 -20.22 28.02
C PHE A 257 20.58 -21.22 28.84
N LEU A 258 21.17 -21.85 29.85
CA LEU A 258 20.45 -22.69 30.81
C LEU A 258 19.92 -21.80 31.92
N GLU A 259 18.60 -21.55 31.94
CA GLU A 259 17.92 -20.96 33.10
C GLU A 259 17.85 -22.02 34.22
N GLU A 260 18.44 -21.70 35.37
CA GLU A 260 18.26 -22.37 36.68
C GLU A 260 18.38 -23.91 36.73
N GLY A 261 19.01 -24.56 35.73
CA GLY A 261 19.19 -26.01 35.71
C GLY A 261 17.97 -26.81 35.26
N GLU A 262 16.89 -26.14 34.85
CA GLU A 262 15.73 -26.78 34.20
C GLU A 262 15.83 -26.60 32.67
N PRO A 263 15.68 -27.67 31.88
CA PRO A 263 15.74 -27.57 30.43
C PRO A 263 14.58 -26.73 29.89
N ILE A 264 14.86 -25.93 28.86
CA ILE A 264 13.84 -25.24 28.06
C ILE A 264 12.74 -26.24 27.72
N ALA A 265 11.48 -25.85 27.96
CA ALA A 265 10.36 -26.75 27.73
C ALA A 265 10.35 -27.20 26.27
N GLY A 266 10.46 -28.50 26.02
CA GLY A 266 10.64 -29.04 24.67
C GLY A 266 9.51 -28.69 23.69
N TYR A 267 8.34 -28.27 24.20
CA TYR A 267 7.23 -27.78 23.38
C TYR A 267 7.40 -26.32 22.91
N ALA A 268 8.21 -25.50 23.59
CA ALA A 268 8.25 -24.05 23.40
C ALA A 268 8.67 -23.66 21.98
N PHE A 269 9.73 -24.27 21.47
CA PHE A 269 10.20 -24.02 20.09
C PHE A 269 9.16 -24.45 19.05
N TYR A 270 8.57 -25.64 19.18
CA TYR A 270 7.56 -26.12 18.23
C TYR A 270 6.30 -25.24 18.25
N CYS A 271 5.83 -24.84 19.43
CA CYS A 271 4.73 -23.88 19.56
C CYS A 271 5.06 -22.53 18.92
N LEU A 272 6.28 -22.02 19.12
CA LEU A 272 6.74 -20.77 18.50
C LEU A 272 6.77 -20.88 16.98
N ALA A 273 7.39 -21.94 16.44
CA ALA A 273 7.55 -22.12 15.00
C ALA A 273 6.22 -22.33 14.29
N ILE A 274 5.39 -23.26 14.79
CA ILE A 274 4.05 -23.52 14.24
C ILE A 274 3.17 -22.28 14.38
N GLY A 275 3.19 -21.62 15.54
CA GLY A 275 2.43 -20.41 15.79
C GLY A 275 2.80 -19.28 14.83
N THR A 276 4.10 -19.09 14.59
CA THR A 276 4.61 -18.09 13.64
C THR A 276 4.14 -18.39 12.21
N ILE A 277 4.23 -19.66 11.76
CA ILE A 277 3.78 -20.04 10.41
C ILE A 277 2.28 -19.81 10.25
N LEU A 278 1.47 -20.27 11.21
CA LEU A 278 0.03 -20.07 11.21
C LEU A 278 -0.34 -18.59 11.21
N LEU A 279 0.36 -17.79 12.02
CA LEU A 279 0.14 -16.36 12.11
C LEU A 279 0.45 -15.66 10.79
N VAL A 280 1.62 -15.92 10.19
CA VAL A 280 2.02 -15.34 8.91
C VAL A 280 1.03 -15.70 7.81
N LEU A 281 0.61 -16.97 7.72
CA LEU A 281 -0.40 -17.41 6.76
C LEU A 281 -1.76 -16.74 7.00
N GLY A 282 -2.17 -16.62 8.26
CA GLY A 282 -3.41 -15.94 8.65
C GLY A 282 -3.42 -14.47 8.22
N ILE A 283 -2.37 -13.73 8.53
CA ILE A 283 -2.25 -12.31 8.15
C ILE A 283 -2.13 -12.15 6.63
N LEU A 284 -1.42 -13.04 5.94
CA LEU A 284 -1.32 -13.03 4.48
C LEU A 284 -2.71 -13.20 3.83
N LEU A 285 -3.51 -14.14 4.33
CA LEU A 285 -4.89 -14.32 3.87
C LEU A 285 -5.77 -13.10 4.20
N CYS A 286 -5.65 -12.52 5.40
CA CYS A 286 -6.36 -11.30 5.75
C CYS A 286 -6.00 -10.13 4.83
N ALA A 287 -4.71 -9.95 4.52
CA ALA A 287 -4.23 -8.93 3.60
C ALA A 287 -4.77 -9.15 2.18
N HIS A 288 -4.69 -10.40 1.71
CA HIS A 288 -5.20 -10.80 0.40
C HIS A 288 -6.70 -10.56 0.24
N VAL A 289 -7.50 -10.81 1.28
CA VAL A 289 -8.95 -10.52 1.27
C VAL A 289 -9.21 -9.02 1.07
N VAL A 290 -8.45 -8.15 1.73
CA VAL A 290 -8.60 -6.70 1.59
C VAL A 290 -8.14 -6.23 0.21
N GLU A 291 -7.00 -6.73 -0.26
CA GLU A 291 -6.46 -6.41 -1.59
C GLU A 291 -7.42 -6.83 -2.71
N THR A 292 -7.87 -8.10 -2.71
CA THR A 292 -8.76 -8.64 -3.76
C THR A 292 -10.15 -7.99 -3.79
N SER A 293 -10.51 -7.26 -2.74
CA SER A 293 -11.74 -6.47 -2.72
C SER A 293 -11.62 -5.16 -3.53
N SER A 294 -10.42 -4.83 -4.00
CA SER A 294 -10.13 -3.70 -4.88
C SER A 294 -9.61 -4.22 -6.23
N HIS A 295 -10.07 -3.62 -7.33
CA HIS A 295 -9.62 -3.89 -8.68
C HIS A 295 -8.79 -2.70 -9.19
N GLU A 296 -7.53 -2.97 -9.51
CA GLU A 296 -6.60 -1.95 -9.97
C GLU A 296 -6.37 -2.03 -11.47
N ILE A 297 -6.38 -0.86 -12.11
CA ILE A 297 -6.03 -0.69 -13.51
C ILE A 297 -4.92 0.35 -13.59
N ARG A 298 -3.88 0.03 -14.36
CA ARG A 298 -2.70 0.88 -14.50
C ARG A 298 -2.57 1.33 -15.94
N TYR A 299 -2.27 2.60 -16.12
CA TYR A 299 -2.11 3.23 -17.42
C TYR A 299 -0.72 3.83 -17.55
N ARG A 300 -0.01 3.45 -18.61
CA ARG A 300 1.29 4.02 -18.97
C ARG A 300 1.12 4.93 -20.18
N PRO A 301 1.77 6.10 -20.22
CA PRO A 301 1.78 6.93 -21.42
C PRO A 301 2.44 6.18 -22.58
N GLY A 302 1.97 6.45 -23.80
CA GLY A 302 2.62 6.00 -25.03
C GLY A 302 4.04 6.57 -25.19
N LEU A 303 4.84 5.94 -26.05
CA LEU A 303 6.23 6.33 -26.32
C LEU A 303 6.38 7.83 -26.63
N GLY A 304 7.39 8.48 -26.02
CA GLY A 304 7.72 9.89 -26.25
C GLY A 304 6.74 10.89 -25.63
N LYS A 305 5.86 10.45 -24.74
CA LYS A 305 4.92 11.30 -24.01
C LYS A 305 5.07 11.11 -22.49
N LYS A 306 4.94 12.20 -21.76
CA LYS A 306 4.91 12.24 -20.29
C LYS A 306 3.48 12.55 -19.83
N ALA A 307 3.00 11.83 -18.81
CA ALA A 307 1.67 12.08 -18.26
C ALA A 307 1.76 13.02 -17.06
N ARG A 308 0.86 14.00 -17.00
CA ARG A 308 0.62 14.87 -15.85
C ARG A 308 -0.85 14.80 -15.47
N LEU A 309 -1.12 14.55 -14.20
CA LEU A 309 -2.49 14.49 -13.67
C LEU A 309 -2.92 15.84 -13.15
N ILE A 310 -4.18 16.19 -13.41
CA ILE A 310 -4.83 17.38 -12.88
C ILE A 310 -6.21 16.96 -12.38
N TRP A 311 -6.48 17.22 -11.10
CA TRP A 311 -7.79 17.01 -10.50
C TRP A 311 -8.45 18.35 -10.25
N LEU A 312 -9.65 18.54 -10.81
CA LEU A 312 -10.50 19.68 -10.51
C LEU A 312 -11.57 19.25 -9.52
N GLN A 313 -11.42 19.69 -8.28
CA GLN A 313 -12.41 19.54 -7.23
C GLN A 313 -13.34 20.74 -7.23
N LYS A 314 -14.65 20.51 -7.27
CA LYS A 314 -15.65 21.57 -7.05
C LYS A 314 -16.08 21.64 -5.60
N SER A 315 -16.50 22.83 -5.18
CA SER A 315 -17.07 23.02 -3.85
C SER A 315 -18.32 22.17 -3.65
N LYS A 316 -18.34 21.41 -2.56
CA LYS A 316 -19.46 20.56 -2.16
C LYS A 316 -19.36 20.19 -0.69
N THR A 317 -20.50 20.09 -0.03
CA THR A 317 -20.59 19.46 1.30
C THR A 317 -20.74 17.95 1.13
N VAL A 318 -19.84 17.18 1.74
CA VAL A 318 -19.86 15.71 1.73
C VAL A 318 -19.86 15.21 3.16
N SER A 319 -20.86 14.40 3.50
CA SER A 319 -21.21 14.10 4.90
C SER A 319 -21.41 15.40 5.70
N ASP A 320 -20.57 15.68 6.69
CA ASP A 320 -20.67 16.86 7.57
C ASP A 320 -19.57 17.90 7.30
N GLN A 321 -18.73 17.68 6.28
CA GLN A 321 -17.61 18.57 5.93
C GLN A 321 -17.90 19.34 4.63
N SER A 322 -17.66 20.64 4.64
CA SER A 322 -17.73 21.50 3.46
C SER A 322 -16.38 21.59 2.78
N PHE A 323 -16.32 21.22 1.51
CA PHE A 323 -15.13 21.32 0.68
C PHE A 323 -15.23 22.51 -0.27
N ASP A 324 -14.12 23.22 -0.45
CA ASP A 324 -13.98 24.31 -1.42
C ASP A 324 -13.52 23.80 -2.79
N SER A 325 -13.57 24.67 -3.79
CA SER A 325 -13.07 24.38 -5.14
C SER A 325 -11.54 24.51 -5.19
N TYR A 326 -10.88 23.49 -5.72
CA TYR A 326 -9.41 23.43 -5.86
C TYR A 326 -9.00 22.78 -7.18
N ALA A 327 -7.91 23.27 -7.76
CA ALA A 327 -7.11 22.52 -8.72
C ALA A 327 -5.96 21.83 -7.97
N LEU A 328 -5.82 20.53 -8.14
CA LEU A 328 -4.79 19.71 -7.52
C LEU A 328 -3.92 19.09 -8.60
N PHE A 329 -2.61 19.12 -8.40
CA PHE A 329 -1.66 18.50 -9.31
C PHE A 329 -0.47 17.92 -8.53
N PRO A 330 0.03 16.75 -8.94
CA PRO A 330 1.24 16.19 -8.34
C PRO A 330 2.44 17.07 -8.71
N MET A 331 3.41 17.14 -7.80
CA MET A 331 4.69 17.85 -8.01
C MET A 331 5.52 17.18 -9.10
N ASP A 332 5.54 15.85 -9.09
CA ASP A 332 6.34 15.03 -9.98
C ASP A 332 5.52 14.63 -11.22
N GLU A 333 6.19 14.49 -12.36
CA GLU A 333 5.59 13.87 -13.54
C GLU A 333 5.29 12.39 -13.26
N THR A 334 4.08 11.97 -13.60
CA THR A 334 3.61 10.61 -13.34
C THR A 334 3.98 9.70 -14.51
N SER A 335 4.83 8.70 -14.25
CA SER A 335 5.15 7.67 -15.23
C SER A 335 4.07 6.60 -15.34
N LEU A 336 3.18 6.53 -14.36
CA LEU A 336 2.11 5.54 -14.25
C LEU A 336 0.90 6.20 -13.59
N VAL A 337 -0.28 6.07 -14.21
CA VAL A 337 -1.56 6.48 -13.63
C VAL A 337 -2.26 5.23 -13.11
N VAL A 338 -2.64 5.22 -11.84
CA VAL A 338 -3.28 4.08 -11.18
C VAL A 338 -4.73 4.43 -10.84
N THR A 339 -5.67 3.62 -11.31
CA THR A 339 -7.07 3.71 -10.90
C THR A 339 -7.43 2.46 -10.11
N SER A 340 -7.86 2.62 -8.86
CA SER A 340 -8.32 1.53 -7.99
C SER A 340 -9.81 1.69 -7.73
N GLN A 341 -10.60 0.68 -8.11
CA GLN A 341 -12.05 0.66 -7.96
C GLN A 341 -12.49 -0.51 -7.09
N ARG A 342 -13.63 -0.37 -6.43
CA ARG A 342 -14.19 -1.45 -5.61
C ARG A 342 -14.57 -2.65 -6.49
N ALA A 343 -14.17 -3.85 -6.10
CA ALA A 343 -14.55 -5.07 -6.80
C ALA A 343 -16.03 -5.41 -6.59
N ASP A 344 -16.71 -5.83 -7.67
CA ASP A 344 -18.10 -6.27 -7.60
C ASP A 344 -18.23 -7.65 -6.93
N LYS A 345 -19.24 -7.77 -6.04
CA LYS A 345 -19.42 -8.97 -5.20
C LYS A 345 -20.10 -10.16 -5.89
N GLU A 346 -20.56 -10.03 -7.14
CA GLU A 346 -21.56 -10.94 -7.72
C GLU A 346 -21.09 -12.40 -7.93
N SER A 347 -19.78 -12.67 -8.06
CA SER A 347 -19.30 -14.05 -8.33
C SER A 347 -18.31 -14.60 -7.28
N GLY A 348 -17.68 -13.74 -6.48
CA GLY A 348 -16.58 -14.11 -5.56
C GLY A 348 -16.90 -14.09 -4.06
N GLY A 349 -18.07 -13.58 -3.66
CA GLY A 349 -18.36 -13.27 -2.25
C GLY A 349 -18.23 -14.45 -1.27
N THR A 350 -18.68 -15.64 -1.67
CA THR A 350 -18.60 -16.85 -0.82
C THR A 350 -17.16 -17.33 -0.62
N ARG A 351 -16.34 -17.24 -1.67
CA ARG A 351 -14.91 -17.59 -1.60
C ARG A 351 -14.16 -16.61 -0.71
N LEU A 352 -14.39 -15.32 -0.89
CA LEU A 352 -13.77 -14.27 -0.08
C LEU A 352 -14.15 -14.40 1.41
N ALA A 353 -15.41 -14.73 1.70
CA ALA A 353 -15.87 -15.00 3.05
C ALA A 353 -15.19 -16.23 3.67
N LEU A 354 -15.01 -17.31 2.90
CA LEU A 354 -14.28 -18.49 3.35
C LEU A 354 -12.81 -18.18 3.63
N GLU A 355 -12.13 -17.48 2.72
CA GLU A 355 -10.73 -17.04 2.90
C GLU A 355 -10.59 -16.17 4.15
N THR A 356 -11.55 -15.28 4.42
CA THR A 356 -11.57 -14.45 5.64
C THR A 356 -11.70 -15.29 6.90
N VAL A 357 -12.59 -16.30 6.91
CA VAL A 357 -12.79 -17.19 8.07
C VAL A 357 -11.52 -18.00 8.33
N VAL A 358 -10.92 -18.58 7.28
CA VAL A 358 -9.68 -19.34 7.39
C VAL A 358 -8.54 -18.44 7.89
N GLY A 359 -8.37 -17.26 7.30
CA GLY A 359 -7.36 -16.27 7.71
C GLY A 359 -7.52 -15.84 9.17
N THR A 360 -8.76 -15.61 9.62
CA THR A 360 -9.07 -15.25 11.02
C THR A 360 -8.70 -16.37 11.98
N VAL A 361 -9.08 -17.62 11.68
CA VAL A 361 -8.79 -18.76 12.54
C VAL A 361 -7.28 -19.02 12.60
N LEU A 362 -6.59 -19.02 11.47
CA LEU A 362 -5.13 -19.22 11.41
C LEU A 362 -4.38 -18.08 12.11
N GLY A 363 -4.78 -16.83 11.91
CA GLY A 363 -4.15 -15.67 12.52
C GLY A 363 -4.30 -15.66 14.05
N LEU A 364 -5.51 -15.88 14.57
CA LEU A 364 -5.75 -15.89 16.02
C LEU A 364 -5.13 -17.12 16.71
N SER A 365 -5.28 -18.32 16.12
CA SER A 365 -4.66 -19.53 16.68
C SER A 365 -3.14 -19.47 16.64
N GLY A 366 -2.57 -18.97 15.53
CA GLY A 366 -1.15 -18.74 15.37
C GLY A 366 -0.60 -17.75 16.39
N PHE A 367 -1.29 -16.62 16.61
CA PHE A 367 -0.92 -15.63 17.63
C PHE A 367 -0.87 -16.23 19.04
N ILE A 368 -1.90 -16.98 19.44
CA ILE A 368 -1.95 -17.60 20.77
C ILE A 368 -0.82 -18.62 20.91
N LEU A 369 -0.60 -19.47 19.90
CA LEU A 369 0.42 -20.51 19.95
C LEU A 369 1.83 -19.91 19.95
N GLN A 370 2.05 -18.84 19.18
CA GLN A 370 3.29 -18.08 19.16
C GLN A 370 3.57 -17.44 20.53
N TYR A 371 2.54 -16.86 21.16
CA TYR A 371 2.65 -16.28 22.50
C TYR A 371 3.05 -17.32 23.56
N VAL A 372 2.38 -18.47 23.57
CA VAL A 372 2.72 -19.58 24.47
C VAL A 372 4.15 -20.07 24.23
N GLY A 373 4.55 -20.18 22.96
CA GLY A 373 5.92 -20.52 22.58
C GLY A 373 6.95 -19.53 23.11
N LEU A 374 6.76 -18.22 22.86
CA LEU A 374 7.66 -17.15 23.31
C LEU A 374 7.83 -17.14 24.83
N ARG A 375 6.75 -17.35 25.59
CA ARG A 375 6.80 -17.40 27.06
C ARG A 375 7.61 -18.59 27.60
N GLY A 376 7.69 -19.69 26.84
CA GLY A 376 8.46 -20.88 27.20
C GLY A 376 9.91 -20.84 26.73
N MET A 377 10.34 -19.78 26.04
CA MET A 377 11.70 -19.63 25.52
C MET A 377 12.52 -18.65 26.35
N HIS A 378 13.85 -18.78 26.25
CA HIS A 378 14.79 -17.84 26.87
C HIS A 378 14.49 -16.39 26.43
N TRP A 379 14.58 -15.46 27.38
CA TRP A 379 14.22 -14.03 27.20
C TRP A 379 14.90 -13.35 26.00
N SER A 380 16.09 -13.83 25.59
CA SER A 380 16.80 -13.30 24.42
C SER A 380 16.01 -13.47 23.11
N VAL A 381 15.22 -14.55 22.99
CA VAL A 381 14.37 -14.79 21.80
C VAL A 381 13.26 -13.75 21.72
N LEU A 382 12.67 -13.39 22.87
CA LEU A 382 11.66 -12.35 22.96
C LEU A 382 12.22 -10.99 22.55
N VAL A 383 13.40 -10.62 23.06
CA VAL A 383 14.08 -9.36 22.70
C VAL A 383 14.42 -9.32 21.22
N ALA A 384 14.91 -10.43 20.65
CA ALA A 384 15.19 -10.53 19.22
C ALA A 384 13.92 -10.38 18.37
N GLN A 385 12.81 -11.03 18.77
CA GLN A 385 11.51 -10.89 18.12
C GLN A 385 11.01 -9.44 18.16
N LEU A 386 11.10 -8.77 19.31
CA LEU A 386 10.70 -7.37 19.46
C LEU A 386 11.56 -6.43 18.60
N GLY A 387 12.88 -6.59 18.64
CA GLY A 387 13.80 -5.79 17.82
C GLY A 387 13.53 -5.97 16.33
N ALA A 388 13.26 -7.21 15.91
CA ALA A 388 12.91 -7.52 14.54
C ALA A 388 11.55 -6.89 14.13
N ILE A 389 10.55 -6.91 15.02
CA ILE A 389 9.26 -6.22 14.81
C ILE A 389 9.48 -4.70 14.60
N ILE A 390 10.32 -4.06 15.43
CA ILE A 390 10.62 -2.63 15.31
C ILE A 390 11.31 -2.31 13.98
N VAL A 391 12.29 -3.12 13.57
CA VAL A 391 12.96 -2.97 12.26
C VAL A 391 11.95 -3.10 11.12
N MET A 392 11.07 -4.09 11.19
CA MET A 392 10.03 -4.28 10.17
C MET A 392 9.01 -3.15 10.16
N ALA A 393 8.65 -2.59 11.32
CA ALA A 393 7.81 -1.40 11.42
C ALA A 393 8.43 -0.20 10.69
N GLY A 394 9.73 0.02 10.89
CA GLY A 394 10.50 1.06 10.21
C GLY A 394 10.53 0.86 8.69
N LEU A 395 10.69 -0.37 8.22
CA LEU A 395 10.65 -0.70 6.79
C LEU A 395 9.28 -0.45 6.18
N ARG A 396 8.19 -0.82 6.87
CA ARG A 396 6.82 -0.51 6.43
C ARG A 396 6.59 0.99 6.31
N ALA A 397 7.05 1.77 7.30
CA ALA A 397 6.96 3.23 7.27
C ALA A 397 7.80 3.82 6.12
N TRP A 398 8.99 3.28 5.86
CA TRP A 398 9.86 3.73 4.77
C TRP A 398 9.23 3.53 3.39
N VAL A 399 8.66 2.34 3.14
CA VAL A 399 7.94 2.02 1.89
C VAL A 399 6.71 2.89 1.68
N ARG A 400 6.16 3.51 2.73
CA ARG A 400 4.98 4.39 2.66
C ARG A 400 5.25 5.87 2.91
N ARG A 401 6.52 6.29 2.99
CA ARG A 401 6.91 7.71 3.17
C ARG A 401 6.40 8.65 2.06
N GLY A 402 6.03 8.09 0.90
CA GLY A 402 5.51 8.84 -0.25
C GLY A 402 4.23 9.65 0.07
N LEU A 403 3.50 9.24 1.10
CA LEU A 403 2.31 9.94 1.62
C LEU A 403 2.58 11.34 2.18
N VAL A 404 3.84 11.66 2.50
CA VAL A 404 4.21 12.96 3.08
C VAL A 404 4.56 13.98 1.98
N LYS A 405 4.53 13.59 0.70
CA LYS A 405 4.83 14.52 -0.39
C LYS A 405 3.69 15.54 -0.57
N PRO A 406 3.99 16.84 -0.61
CA PRO A 406 2.97 17.87 -0.76
C PRO A 406 2.35 17.81 -2.16
N LEU A 407 1.03 17.91 -2.21
CA LEU A 407 0.32 18.25 -3.43
C LEU A 407 0.43 19.75 -3.70
N LEU A 408 0.57 20.12 -4.97
CA LEU A 408 0.34 21.50 -5.37
C LEU A 408 -1.16 21.71 -5.46
N CYS A 409 -1.64 22.77 -4.80
CA CYS A 409 -3.04 23.12 -4.80
C CYS A 409 -3.20 24.62 -5.12
N GLU A 410 -4.20 24.92 -5.94
CA GLU A 410 -4.64 26.29 -6.21
C GLU A 410 -6.12 26.40 -5.89
N ARG A 411 -6.49 27.38 -5.07
CA ARG A 411 -7.89 27.63 -4.71
C ARG A 411 -8.60 28.29 -5.88
N LEU A 412 -9.75 27.74 -6.25
CA LEU A 412 -10.53 28.21 -7.38
C LEU A 412 -11.80 28.91 -6.93
N THR A 413 -12.31 29.79 -7.77
CA THR A 413 -13.65 30.36 -7.60
C THR A 413 -14.70 29.30 -7.92
N PRO A 414 -15.68 29.05 -7.03
CA PRO A 414 -16.72 28.05 -7.26
C PRO A 414 -17.47 28.27 -8.58
N GLY A 415 -17.62 27.21 -9.37
CA GLY A 415 -18.33 27.22 -10.65
C GLY A 415 -17.49 27.64 -11.86
N LEU A 416 -16.28 28.17 -11.66
CA LEU A 416 -15.36 28.58 -12.73
C LEU A 416 -14.17 27.62 -12.87
N GLU A 417 -14.26 26.40 -12.32
CA GLU A 417 -13.10 25.49 -12.26
C GLU A 417 -12.66 25.03 -13.66
N LEU A 418 -13.62 24.73 -14.53
CA LEU A 418 -13.33 24.31 -15.91
C LEU A 418 -12.83 25.49 -16.76
N GLU A 419 -13.33 26.70 -16.50
CA GLU A 419 -12.87 27.92 -17.17
C GLU A 419 -11.42 28.21 -16.81
N TRP A 420 -11.07 28.11 -15.52
CA TRP A 420 -9.68 28.22 -15.06
C TRP A 420 -8.80 27.20 -15.78
N PHE A 421 -9.22 25.92 -15.85
CA PHE A 421 -8.44 24.90 -16.55
C PHE A 421 -8.26 25.22 -18.04
N SER A 422 -9.31 25.70 -18.71
CA SER A 422 -9.21 26.12 -20.11
C SER A 422 -8.28 27.32 -20.31
N SER A 423 -8.21 28.23 -19.34
CA SER A 423 -7.32 29.41 -19.38
C SER A 423 -5.85 29.06 -19.22
N GLN A 424 -5.53 27.95 -18.55
CA GLN A 424 -4.15 27.46 -18.38
C GLN A 424 -3.63 26.73 -19.63
N LEU A 425 -4.51 26.38 -20.57
CA LEU A 425 -4.19 25.63 -21.78
C LEU A 425 -3.98 26.50 -23.02
N GLY A 426 -4.52 27.73 -23.03
CA GLY A 426 -4.44 28.69 -24.14
C GLY A 426 -3.37 29.75 -23.92
#